data_AF-A0A933CCJ7-F1
#
_entry.id   AF-A0A933CCJ7-F1
#
_cell.length_a   1.000
_cell.length_b   1.000
_cell.length_c   1.000
_cell.angle_alpha   90.00
_cell.angle_beta   90.00
_cell.angle_gamma   90.00
#
_symmetry.space_group_name_H-M   'P 1'
#
loop_
_entity.id
_entity.type
_entity.pdbx_description
1 polymer ?
#
loop_
_entity_poly.entity_id
_entity_poly.type
_entity_poly.pdbx_seq_one_letter_code
_entity_poly.pdbx_strand_id
1 'polypeptide(L)'
;MTERTKKLLLVGGFILSVFVIAFLLYRLFFRPTPPAPTVEGGAEVSTGQLPRAIESAIREREEAEAGGGASGFEEADDVARGGLTQTTELTTGAVANVTLGTDGDSMNYYNATDGRFYAIDKDGNVVALSNTQFPNAEDVKWNKDANKALIEFPDGSNIVYN
;
A
#
# COMPACT_ATOMS: atom_id res chain seq x y z
N MET A 1 45.19 32.28 36.35
CA MET A 1 45.35 30.88 35.91
C MET A 1 46.57 30.80 35.01
N THR A 2 47.37 29.72 35.10
CA THR A 2 48.51 29.56 34.19
C THR A 2 48.03 29.10 32.81
N GLU A 3 48.73 29.50 31.73
CA GLU A 3 48.39 29.13 30.34
C GLU A 3 48.25 27.61 30.13
N ARG A 4 49.00 26.82 30.91
CA ARG A 4 48.90 25.35 30.90
C ARG A 4 47.56 24.88 31.44
N THR A 5 47.07 25.45 32.54
CA THR A 5 45.75 25.13 33.11
C THR A 5 44.61 25.51 32.17
N LYS A 6 44.72 26.64 31.46
CA LYS A 6 43.71 27.10 30.50
C LYS A 6 43.59 26.14 29.30
N LYS A 7 44.73 25.68 28.75
CA LYS A 7 44.75 24.69 27.67
C LYS A 7 44.17 23.34 28.13
N LEU A 8 44.49 22.91 29.34
CA LEU A 8 44.01 21.64 29.90
C LEU A 8 42.49 21.66 30.13
N LEU A 9 41.94 22.79 30.60
CA LEU A 9 40.49 22.97 30.70
C LEU A 9 39.79 23.01 29.34
N LEU A 10 40.39 23.64 28.33
CA LEU A 10 39.80 23.74 27.00
C LEU A 10 39.75 22.36 26.31
N VAL A 11 40.84 21.59 26.40
CA VAL A 11 40.88 20.20 25.90
C VAL A 11 39.92 19.31 26.68
N GLY A 12 39.89 19.41 28.02
CA GLY A 12 38.96 18.65 28.86
C GLY A 12 37.49 18.96 28.55
N GLY A 13 37.14 20.23 28.37
CA GLY A 13 35.78 20.66 28.00
C GLY A 13 35.37 20.17 26.61
N PHE A 14 36.30 20.19 25.64
CA PHE A 14 36.04 19.66 24.31
C PHE A 14 35.76 18.14 24.34
N ILE A 15 36.58 17.37 25.08
CA ILE A 15 36.37 15.93 25.24
C ILE A 15 35.03 15.64 25.91
N LEU A 16 34.70 16.38 26.98
CA LEU A 16 33.41 16.25 27.66
C LEU A 16 32.25 16.52 26.71
N SER A 17 32.36 17.56 25.87
CA SER A 17 31.34 17.89 24.86
C SER A 17 31.10 16.74 23.88
N VAL A 18 32.16 16.10 23.38
CA VAL A 18 32.05 14.93 22.50
C VAL A 18 31.29 13.79 23.17
N PHE A 19 31.59 13.49 24.44
CA PHE A 19 30.86 12.44 25.18
C PHE A 19 29.40 12.79 25.41
N VAL A 20 29.08 14.06 25.70
CA VAL A 20 27.69 14.52 25.86
C VAL A 20 26.92 14.37 24.55
N ILE A 21 27.51 14.80 23.43
CA ILE A 21 26.86 14.70 22.12
C ILE A 21 26.67 13.22 21.73
N ALA A 22 27.69 12.38 21.91
CA ALA A 22 27.58 10.94 21.65
C ALA A 22 26.48 10.28 22.50
N PHE A 23 26.37 10.64 23.78
CA PHE A 23 25.32 10.15 24.66
C PHE A 23 23.91 10.61 24.22
N LEU A 24 23.76 11.87 23.81
CA LEU A 24 22.48 12.39 23.32
C LEU A 24 22.04 11.71 22.02
N LEU A 25 22.96 11.50 21.08
CA LEU A 25 22.69 10.76 19.85
C LEU A 25 22.31 9.31 20.17
N TYR A 26 23.07 8.62 21.03
CA TYR A 26 22.73 7.27 21.46
C TYR A 26 21.31 7.21 22.05
N ARG A 27 20.98 8.15 22.93
CA ARG A 27 19.67 8.22 23.58
C ARG A 27 18.55 8.57 22.60
N LEU A 28 18.79 9.37 21.57
CA LEU A 28 17.76 9.77 20.61
C LEU A 28 17.43 8.61 19.65
N PHE A 29 18.47 7.95 19.13
CA PHE A 29 18.32 6.97 18.05
C PHE A 29 18.13 5.52 18.53
N PHE A 30 18.62 5.16 19.72
CA PHE A 30 18.55 3.79 20.25
C PHE A 30 17.54 3.62 21.39
N ARG A 31 16.65 4.60 21.58
CA ARG A 31 15.49 4.39 22.46
C ARG A 31 14.58 3.34 21.82
N PRO A 32 14.13 2.33 22.59
CA PRO A 32 13.14 1.38 22.09
C PRO A 32 11.92 2.16 21.59
N THR A 33 11.48 1.87 20.38
CA THR A 33 10.20 2.35 19.87
C THR A 33 9.11 1.94 20.86
N PRO A 34 8.15 2.82 21.19
CA PRO A 34 6.98 2.41 21.94
C PRO A 34 6.36 1.17 21.27
N PRO A 35 5.91 0.17 22.04
CA PRO A 35 5.20 -0.95 21.45
C PRO A 35 4.05 -0.39 20.61
N ALA A 36 3.88 -0.97 19.42
CA ALA A 36 2.74 -0.63 18.57
C ALA A 36 1.46 -0.70 19.41
N PRO A 37 0.49 0.22 19.21
CA PRO A 37 -0.77 0.15 19.92
C PRO A 37 -1.33 -1.26 19.77
N THR A 38 -1.56 -1.92 20.91
CA THR A 38 -2.28 -3.18 20.94
C THR A 38 -3.67 -2.89 20.43
N VAL A 39 -3.92 -3.23 19.17
CA VAL A 39 -5.28 -3.49 18.70
C VAL A 39 -5.72 -4.67 19.56
N GLU A 40 -6.69 -4.46 20.44
CA GLU A 40 -7.34 -5.59 21.09
C GLU A 40 -7.72 -6.57 19.98
N GLY A 41 -7.14 -7.77 20.04
CA GLY A 41 -7.49 -8.83 19.13
C GLY A 41 -9.00 -8.98 19.19
N GLY A 42 -9.66 -8.59 18.09
CA GLY A 42 -11.03 -9.01 17.87
C GLY A 42 -11.09 -10.50 18.14
N ALA A 43 -12.09 -10.92 18.91
CA ALA A 43 -12.30 -12.28 19.36
C ALA A 43 -11.86 -13.29 18.28
N GLU A 44 -11.09 -14.30 18.66
CA GLU A 44 -10.81 -15.45 17.80
C GLU A 44 -12.14 -15.95 17.24
N VAL A 45 -12.42 -15.61 15.98
CA VAL A 45 -13.54 -16.20 15.25
C VAL A 45 -13.13 -17.64 15.06
N SER A 46 -13.80 -18.51 15.81
CA SER A 46 -13.84 -19.96 15.62
C SER A 46 -13.56 -20.29 14.16
N THR A 47 -12.57 -21.13 13.91
CA THR A 47 -12.24 -21.67 12.59
C THR A 47 -13.52 -22.24 11.97
N GLY A 48 -14.19 -21.40 11.18
CA GLY A 48 -15.42 -21.73 10.50
C GLY A 48 -15.09 -22.83 9.52
N GLN A 49 -15.59 -24.03 9.78
CA GLN A 49 -15.69 -25.02 8.73
C GLN A 49 -16.47 -24.38 7.59
N LEU A 50 -15.84 -24.26 6.42
CA LEU A 50 -16.52 -23.87 5.21
C LEU A 50 -17.74 -24.79 5.03
N PRO A 51 -18.92 -24.27 4.66
CA PRO A 51 -20.06 -25.09 4.36
C PRO A 51 -19.67 -26.16 3.33
N ARG A 52 -19.97 -27.43 3.60
CA ARG A 52 -19.82 -28.47 2.57
C ARG A 52 -20.86 -28.19 1.49
N ALA A 53 -20.41 -28.06 0.24
CA ALA A 53 -21.30 -27.99 -0.90
C ALA A 53 -22.16 -29.27 -0.90
N ILE A 54 -23.48 -29.09 -0.76
CA ILE A 54 -24.46 -30.15 -0.97
C ILE A 54 -24.72 -30.21 -2.46
N GLU A 55 -24.72 -31.42 -3.03
CA GLU A 55 -25.03 -31.64 -4.44
C GLU A 55 -26.45 -31.14 -4.72
N SER A 56 -26.60 -30.24 -5.69
CA SER A 56 -27.88 -29.63 -6.02
C SER A 56 -28.80 -30.66 -6.65
N ALA A 57 -29.96 -30.92 -6.04
CA ALA A 57 -31.00 -31.71 -6.68
C ALA A 57 -31.49 -30.97 -7.94
N ILE A 58 -31.52 -31.68 -9.08
CA ILE A 58 -32.14 -31.18 -10.31
C ILE A 58 -33.62 -30.93 -9.99
N ARG A 59 -34.04 -29.66 -9.99
CA ARG A 59 -35.47 -29.32 -9.94
C ARG A 59 -36.09 -29.69 -11.28
N GLU A 60 -37.06 -30.58 -11.25
CA GLU A 60 -37.95 -30.80 -12.39
C GLU A 60 -38.69 -29.49 -12.64
N ARG A 61 -38.55 -28.96 -13.85
CA ARG A 61 -39.18 -27.71 -14.27
C ARG A 61 -40.67 -27.98 -14.42
N GLU A 62 -41.48 -27.56 -13.45
CA GLU A 62 -42.90 -27.35 -13.71
C GLU A 62 -43.03 -26.24 -14.75
N GLU A 63 -43.69 -26.58 -15.86
CA GLU A 63 -44.04 -25.67 -16.94
C GLU A 63 -45.14 -24.73 -16.42
N ALA A 64 -44.72 -23.69 -15.70
CA ALA A 64 -45.59 -22.61 -15.28
C ALA A 64 -45.83 -21.68 -16.49
N GLU A 65 -47.11 -21.46 -16.76
CA GLU A 65 -47.62 -20.59 -17.80
C GLU A 65 -46.97 -19.19 -17.79
N ALA A 66 -46.86 -18.61 -18.98
CA ALA A 66 -46.37 -17.25 -19.20
C ALA A 66 -47.19 -16.22 -18.40
N GLY A 67 -46.65 -15.77 -17.27
CA GLY A 67 -47.19 -14.71 -16.42
C GLY A 67 -46.02 -14.03 -15.68
N GLY A 68 -45.86 -12.73 -15.88
CA GLY A 68 -44.62 -11.99 -15.63
C GLY A 68 -44.16 -11.89 -14.17
N GLY A 69 -42.86 -11.64 -14.02
CA GLY A 69 -42.25 -11.22 -12.76
C GLY A 69 -40.98 -12.00 -12.39
N ALA A 70 -39.93 -11.90 -13.21
CA ALA A 70 -38.59 -12.07 -12.68
C ALA A 70 -38.26 -10.86 -11.77
N SER A 71 -37.35 -11.11 -10.82
CA SER A 71 -36.58 -10.16 -10.00
C SER A 71 -37.18 -9.69 -8.66
N GLY A 72 -36.59 -10.21 -7.57
CA GLY A 72 -36.72 -9.68 -6.21
C GLY A 72 -35.38 -9.23 -5.62
N PHE A 73 -34.34 -9.07 -6.46
CA PHE A 73 -33.06 -8.50 -6.06
C PHE A 73 -32.98 -7.07 -6.58
N GLU A 74 -32.53 -6.14 -5.74
CA GLU A 74 -32.22 -4.79 -6.18
C GLU A 74 -31.07 -4.85 -7.20
N GLU A 75 -31.25 -4.17 -8.33
CA GLU A 75 -30.22 -4.02 -9.35
C GLU A 75 -29.13 -3.09 -8.83
N ALA A 76 -27.87 -3.38 -9.16
CA ALA A 76 -26.75 -2.54 -8.75
C ALA A 76 -26.79 -1.21 -9.51
N ASP A 77 -26.55 -0.11 -8.81
CA ASP A 77 -26.46 1.22 -9.41
C ASP A 77 -25.10 1.41 -10.10
N ASP A 78 -25.06 2.08 -11.25
CA ASP A 78 -23.81 2.51 -11.90
C ASP A 78 -23.07 3.61 -11.12
N VAL A 79 -23.76 4.29 -10.19
CA VAL A 79 -23.22 5.43 -9.44
C VAL A 79 -23.19 5.11 -7.95
N ALA A 80 -22.01 5.24 -7.33
CA ALA A 80 -21.82 5.04 -5.90
C ALA A 80 -22.59 6.07 -5.07
N ARG A 81 -23.81 5.72 -4.64
CA ARG A 81 -24.67 6.55 -3.77
C ARG A 81 -24.85 5.98 -2.35
N GLY A 82 -24.01 5.01 -1.98
CA GLY A 82 -24.05 4.36 -0.67
C GLY A 82 -24.86 3.05 -0.61
N GLY A 83 -25.16 2.44 -1.77
CA GLY A 83 -25.83 1.13 -1.90
C GLY A 83 -25.03 0.15 -2.77
N LEU A 84 -25.69 -0.92 -3.24
CA LEU A 84 -25.09 -1.88 -4.17
C LEU A 84 -24.68 -1.15 -5.45
N THR A 85 -23.38 -1.09 -5.72
CA THR A 85 -22.81 -0.32 -6.83
C THR A 85 -22.12 -1.27 -7.79
N GLN A 86 -22.39 -1.12 -9.08
CA GLN A 86 -21.70 -1.86 -10.12
C GLN A 86 -20.26 -1.35 -10.24
N THR A 87 -19.31 -2.27 -10.37
CA THR A 87 -17.90 -1.94 -10.58
C THR A 87 -17.31 -2.89 -11.63
N THR A 88 -16.28 -2.43 -12.31
CA THR A 88 -15.49 -3.24 -13.24
C THR A 88 -14.16 -3.56 -12.58
N GLU A 89 -13.88 -4.85 -12.41
CA GLU A 89 -12.56 -5.28 -11.93
C GLU A 89 -11.52 -5.12 -13.05
N LEU A 90 -10.51 -4.30 -12.81
CA LEU A 90 -9.42 -4.07 -13.77
C LEU A 90 -8.25 -5.03 -13.59
N THR A 91 -8.01 -5.53 -12.38
CA THR A 91 -6.96 -6.49 -12.08
C THR A 91 -7.22 -7.20 -10.77
N THR A 92 -6.93 -8.51 -10.73
CA THR A 92 -6.96 -9.35 -9.53
C THR A 92 -5.61 -9.35 -8.79
N GLY A 93 -4.58 -8.73 -9.38
CA GLY A 93 -3.22 -8.71 -8.84
C GLY A 93 -3.05 -7.70 -7.70
N ALA A 94 -2.03 -7.91 -6.87
CA ALA A 94 -1.66 -6.93 -5.85
C ALA A 94 -1.13 -5.66 -6.53
N VAL A 95 -1.85 -4.55 -6.34
CA VAL A 95 -1.46 -3.23 -6.83
C VAL A 95 -1.11 -2.32 -5.66
N ALA A 96 -0.10 -1.49 -5.84
CA ALA A 96 0.28 -0.47 -4.87
C ALA A 96 0.38 0.89 -5.55
N ASN A 97 0.07 1.94 -4.78
CA ASN A 97 0.24 3.34 -5.16
C ASN A 97 -0.42 3.67 -6.50
N VAL A 98 -1.69 3.30 -6.61
CA VAL A 98 -2.50 3.53 -7.80
C VAL A 98 -2.75 5.03 -7.98
N THR A 99 -2.57 5.54 -9.20
CA THR A 99 -2.90 6.91 -9.58
C THR A 99 -3.63 6.95 -10.91
N LEU A 100 -4.49 7.94 -11.08
CA LEU A 100 -5.09 8.25 -12.38
C LEU A 100 -4.02 8.91 -13.27
N GLY A 101 -3.96 8.50 -14.53
CA GLY A 101 -3.18 9.15 -15.57
C GLY A 101 -3.72 10.54 -15.91
N THR A 102 -2.93 11.31 -16.64
CA THR A 102 -3.33 12.66 -17.08
C THR A 102 -4.41 12.67 -18.15
N ASP A 103 -4.60 11.55 -18.84
CA ASP A 103 -5.69 11.33 -19.78
C ASP A 103 -7.05 11.16 -19.09
N GLY A 104 -7.07 10.88 -17.78
CA GLY A 104 -8.29 10.64 -17.01
C GLY A 104 -8.90 9.25 -17.22
N ASP A 105 -8.32 8.45 -18.12
CA ASP A 105 -8.82 7.14 -18.52
C ASP A 105 -7.81 6.01 -18.24
N SER A 106 -6.52 6.33 -18.04
CA SER A 106 -5.50 5.35 -17.67
C SER A 106 -5.23 5.32 -16.17
N MET A 107 -4.80 4.18 -15.66
CA MET A 107 -4.42 4.02 -14.25
C MET A 107 -3.01 3.46 -14.13
N ASN A 108 -2.12 4.20 -13.48
CA ASN A 108 -0.76 3.77 -13.24
C ASN A 108 -0.62 3.14 -11.86
N TYR A 109 0.14 2.06 -11.77
CA TYR A 109 0.38 1.36 -10.52
C TYR A 109 1.75 0.70 -10.49
N TYR A 110 2.20 0.37 -9.29
CA TYR A 110 3.39 -0.44 -9.04
C TYR A 110 2.97 -1.86 -8.63
N ASN A 111 3.61 -2.87 -9.20
CA ASN A 111 3.46 -4.26 -8.81
C ASN A 111 4.65 -4.69 -7.96
N ALA A 112 4.40 -4.97 -6.67
CA ALA A 112 5.45 -5.38 -5.73
C ALA A 112 5.99 -6.79 -6.01
N THR A 113 5.27 -7.63 -6.77
CA THR A 113 5.65 -9.02 -7.05
C THR A 113 6.83 -9.10 -8.01
N ASP A 114 6.83 -8.25 -9.05
CA ASP A 114 7.88 -8.20 -10.08
C ASP A 114 8.69 -6.89 -10.05
N GLY A 115 8.33 -5.96 -9.18
CA GLY A 115 9.00 -4.68 -9.00
C GLY A 115 8.84 -3.73 -10.18
N ARG A 116 7.77 -3.82 -10.97
CA ARG A 116 7.58 -3.02 -12.18
C ARG A 116 6.40 -2.07 -12.10
N PHE A 117 6.45 -1.09 -12.99
CA PHE A 117 5.40 -0.11 -13.20
C PHE A 117 4.55 -0.47 -14.41
N TYR A 118 3.24 -0.34 -14.23
CA TYR A 118 2.24 -0.67 -15.23
C TYR A 118 1.22 0.45 -15.34
N ALA A 119 0.64 0.57 -16.53
CA ALA A 119 -0.57 1.32 -16.78
C ALA A 119 -1.69 0.34 -17.14
N ILE A 120 -2.91 0.63 -16.72
CA ILE A 120 -4.13 0.04 -17.27
C ILE A 120 -4.71 1.09 -18.21
N ASP A 121 -4.86 0.76 -19.49
CA ASP A 121 -5.44 1.68 -20.47
C ASP A 121 -6.97 1.74 -20.37
N LYS A 122 -7.59 2.63 -21.16
CA LYS A 122 -9.05 2.82 -21.24
C LYS A 122 -9.84 1.55 -21.59
N ASP A 123 -9.17 0.56 -22.21
CA ASP A 123 -9.79 -0.69 -22.65
C ASP A 123 -9.55 -1.81 -21.62
N GLY A 124 -8.86 -1.51 -20.51
CA GLY A 124 -8.53 -2.47 -19.45
C GLY A 124 -7.25 -3.26 -19.70
N ASN A 125 -6.46 -2.94 -20.72
CA ASN A 125 -5.22 -3.67 -20.99
C ASN A 125 -4.10 -3.19 -20.07
N VAL A 126 -3.34 -4.16 -19.54
CA VAL A 126 -2.15 -3.88 -18.75
C VAL A 126 -0.94 -3.67 -19.66
N VAL A 127 -0.35 -2.48 -19.60
CA VAL A 127 0.82 -2.07 -20.38
C VAL A 127 1.98 -1.80 -19.42
N ALA A 128 3.13 -2.43 -19.65
CA ALA A 128 4.33 -2.15 -18.88
C ALA A 128 4.87 -0.74 -19.23
N LEU A 129 5.05 0.10 -18.22
CA LEU A 129 5.64 1.45 -18.39
C LEU A 129 7.16 1.37 -18.52
N SER A 130 7.79 0.34 -17.93
CA SER A 130 9.23 0.16 -17.94
C SER A 130 9.66 -1.29 -18.03
N ASN A 131 10.80 -1.50 -18.68
CA ASN A 131 11.54 -2.77 -18.61
C ASN A 131 12.43 -2.88 -17.36
N THR A 132 12.66 -1.77 -16.66
CA THR A 132 13.46 -1.70 -15.43
C THR A 132 12.66 -2.21 -14.23
N GLN A 133 13.31 -2.96 -13.36
CA GLN A 133 12.75 -3.46 -12.11
C GLN A 133 13.28 -2.67 -10.93
N PHE A 134 12.41 -2.40 -9.98
CA PHE A 134 12.67 -1.76 -8.71
C PHE A 134 12.16 -2.68 -7.59
N PRO A 135 12.84 -3.80 -7.32
CA PRO A 135 12.40 -4.78 -6.32
C PRO A 135 12.53 -4.20 -4.91
N ASN A 136 11.61 -4.61 -4.02
CA ASN A 136 11.59 -4.17 -2.61
C ASN A 136 11.47 -2.66 -2.43
N ALA A 137 10.71 -1.97 -3.29
CA ALA A 137 10.33 -0.59 -3.03
C ALA A 137 9.47 -0.55 -1.74
N GLU A 138 9.85 0.31 -0.80
CA GLU A 138 9.12 0.50 0.46
C GLU A 138 7.96 1.48 0.27
N ASP A 139 8.21 2.57 -0.45
CA ASP A 139 7.21 3.58 -0.81
C ASP A 139 7.38 4.01 -2.28
N VAL A 140 6.26 4.33 -2.92
CA VAL A 140 6.22 4.78 -4.31
C VAL A 140 5.24 5.94 -4.41
N LYS A 141 5.74 7.11 -4.82
CA LYS A 141 4.93 8.31 -4.98
C LYS A 141 4.98 8.82 -6.40
N TRP A 142 3.82 8.85 -7.04
CA TRP A 142 3.65 9.49 -8.33
C TRP A 142 3.64 11.00 -8.18
N ASN A 143 4.19 11.69 -9.17
CA ASN A 143 3.96 13.12 -9.31
C ASN A 143 2.52 13.40 -9.75
N LYS A 144 2.12 14.68 -9.73
CA LYS A 144 0.77 15.11 -10.09
C LYS A 144 0.31 14.65 -11.48
N ASP A 145 1.26 14.50 -12.41
CA ASP A 145 1.00 14.14 -13.80
C ASP A 145 1.14 12.63 -14.07
N ALA A 146 1.36 11.82 -13.02
CA ALA A 146 1.54 10.37 -13.09
C ALA A 146 2.61 9.87 -14.09
N ASN A 147 3.52 10.73 -14.54
CA ASN A 147 4.58 10.40 -15.49
C ASN A 147 5.96 10.25 -14.85
N LYS A 148 6.07 10.51 -13.54
CA LYS A 148 7.28 10.31 -12.75
C LYS A 148 6.92 9.66 -11.44
N ALA A 149 7.79 8.79 -10.94
CA ALA A 149 7.64 8.18 -9.63
C ALA A 149 8.91 8.39 -8.80
N LEU A 150 8.74 8.80 -7.54
CA LEU A 150 9.76 8.71 -6.51
C LEU A 150 9.63 7.34 -5.84
N ILE A 151 10.73 6.60 -5.80
CA ILE A 151 10.81 5.25 -5.25
C ILE A 151 11.76 5.32 -4.05
N GLU A 152 11.26 4.96 -2.87
CA GLU A 152 12.03 4.92 -1.64
C GLU A 152 12.33 3.46 -1.27
N PHE A 153 13.58 3.18 -0.90
CA PHE A 153 14.04 1.84 -0.53
C PHE A 153 14.36 1.75 0.97
N PRO A 154 14.35 0.53 1.57
CA PRO A 154 14.62 0.32 2.99
C PRO A 154 16.01 0.76 3.46
N ASP A 155 16.96 0.92 2.54
CA ASP A 155 18.31 1.44 2.83
C ASP A 155 18.36 2.98 2.88
N GLY A 156 17.21 3.64 2.69
CA GLY A 156 17.07 5.08 2.61
C GLY A 156 17.49 5.67 1.27
N SER A 157 17.83 4.84 0.28
CA SER A 157 18.09 5.31 -1.08
C SER A 157 16.79 5.70 -1.79
N ASN A 158 16.88 6.70 -2.66
CA ASN A 158 15.75 7.23 -3.40
C ASN A 158 16.07 7.27 -4.89
N ILE A 159 15.15 6.78 -5.72
CA ILE A 159 15.28 6.82 -7.18
C ILE A 159 14.09 7.57 -7.77
N VAL A 160 14.37 8.48 -8.69
CA VAL A 160 13.33 9.11 -9.51
C VAL A 160 13.26 8.37 -10.85
N TYR A 161 12.14 7.72 -11.09
CA TYR A 161 11.79 7.08 -12.36
C TYR A 161 11.03 8.07 -13.26
N ASN A 162 11.35 8.06 -14.55
CA ASN A 162 10.76 8.88 -15.61
C ASN A 162 10.53 8.05 -16.87
#